data_AF-G1SVT9-F1
#
_entry.id   AF-G1SVT9-F1
#
_cell.length_a   1.000
_cell.length_b   1.000
_cell.length_c   1.000
_cell.angle_alpha   90.00
_cell.angle_beta   90.00
_cell.angle_gamma   90.00
#
_symmetry.space_group_name_H-M   'P 1'
#
loop_
_entity.id
_entity.type
_entity.pdbx_description
1 polymer ?
#
loop_
_entity_poly.entity_id
_entity_poly.type
_entity_poly.pdbx_seq_one_letter_code
_entity_poly.pdbx_strand_id
1 'polypeptide(L)'
;WIFVNRSLALGKIRCFGFDMDYTLAAYKSPAYETLAFELLLEHLVCIGYPHEILRYTYDPGFPTRGLVFDALYGNLLKVDAYGNVLLGVHGLAFLSEAEIWSYYPSKFIQRADLQRFHTLNTLFNLPETYLYACLVDFFSGCSRYTNCDTGYQHGNLFMSFRSLLQDVTDAMNSVHQSGCLKQKTLENLEKYVEKDARIPVLLGKMKEVGKVFLATNSSYNYTDAIMTYLFGGGGARPWRSYFDLIVVDTQKPRFFAEGTVLRQVNTDSGKLRVGTYTGPHQHCAVYSGGSSDVVCELLGVRGKDILYIGDHIFGDIVKSKKRQGWRTCLVVPELSWELGIWAREKEREEELKRLDTRLLAEVSWGGLSTHGCICPLQMPHELAVEQERASLDATSCPLSCGQRVSGWEAARLCSLQRATGLWLRS
;
A
#
# COMPACT_ATOMS: atom_id res chain seq x y z
N TRP A 1 20.62 6.43 8.36
CA TRP A 1 20.31 7.75 7.78
C TRP A 1 18.81 7.97 7.79
N ILE A 2 18.32 9.21 7.86
CA ILE A 2 16.92 9.56 7.58
C ILE A 2 16.92 10.39 6.30
N PHE A 3 16.30 9.88 5.24
CA PHE A 3 16.20 10.58 3.97
C PHE A 3 15.04 11.59 3.99
N VAL A 4 15.21 12.72 3.30
CA VAL A 4 14.29 13.86 3.39
C VAL A 4 13.76 14.25 2.02
N ASN A 5 12.48 13.97 1.78
CA ASN A 5 11.79 14.44 0.57
C ASN A 5 11.25 15.87 0.71
N ARG A 6 10.90 16.29 1.94
CA ARG A 6 10.37 17.62 2.25
C ARG A 6 10.91 18.10 3.59
N SER A 7 11.38 19.34 3.65
CA SER A 7 11.94 19.94 4.87
C SER A 7 11.01 19.82 6.07
N LEU A 8 11.54 19.34 7.19
CA LEU A 8 10.81 19.14 8.44
C LEU A 8 11.63 19.67 9.61
N ALA A 9 11.13 20.72 10.25
CA ALA A 9 11.69 21.22 11.50
C ALA A 9 11.18 20.37 12.66
N LEU A 10 12.02 19.45 13.16
CA LEU A 10 11.63 18.50 14.22
C LEU A 10 11.18 19.21 15.51
N GLY A 11 11.75 20.38 15.84
CA GLY A 11 11.31 21.17 16.99
C GLY A 11 9.87 21.73 16.92
N LYS A 12 9.19 21.61 15.77
CA LYS A 12 7.76 21.93 15.63
C LYS A 12 6.84 20.72 15.81
N ILE A 13 7.40 19.51 15.89
CA ILE A 13 6.61 18.30 16.14
C ILE A 13 6.31 18.24 17.62
N ARG A 14 5.01 18.11 17.95
CA ARG A 14 4.53 18.01 19.33
C ARG A 14 4.05 16.60 19.67
N CYS A 15 3.87 15.76 18.64
CA CYS A 15 3.35 14.42 18.80
C CYS A 15 3.95 13.43 17.78
N PHE A 16 4.38 12.28 18.27
CA PHE A 16 4.93 11.18 17.49
C PHE A 16 3.95 10.02 17.50
N GLY A 17 3.48 9.62 16.32
CA GLY A 17 2.57 8.49 16.16
C GLY A 17 3.25 7.34 15.46
N PHE A 18 2.94 6.12 15.89
CA PHE A 18 3.52 4.90 15.34
C PHE A 18 2.43 3.93 14.89
N ASP A 19 2.70 3.24 13.78
CA ASP A 19 2.17 1.90 13.55
C ASP A 19 3.01 0.85 14.29
N MET A 20 2.48 -0.37 14.43
CA MET A 20 3.19 -1.48 15.06
C MET A 20 3.88 -2.40 14.04
N ASP A 21 3.09 -3.12 13.25
CA ASP A 21 3.57 -4.16 12.33
C ASP A 21 4.47 -3.56 11.25
N TYR A 22 5.63 -4.18 10.98
CA TYR A 22 6.70 -3.68 10.07
C TYR A 22 7.23 -2.26 10.34
N THR A 23 6.81 -1.64 11.46
CA THR A 23 7.22 -0.28 11.87
C THR A 23 8.01 -0.32 13.17
N LEU A 24 7.37 -0.71 14.28
CA LEU A 24 8.04 -1.00 15.55
C LEU A 24 8.45 -2.47 15.63
N ALA A 25 7.58 -3.36 15.15
CA ALA A 25 7.79 -4.80 15.08
C ALA A 25 8.21 -5.18 13.66
N ALA A 26 9.51 -5.18 13.37
CA ALA A 26 10.02 -5.69 12.12
C ALA A 26 10.03 -7.23 12.15
N TYR A 27 9.37 -7.86 11.19
CA TYR A 27 9.38 -9.32 11.07
C TYR A 27 10.64 -9.80 10.34
N LYS A 28 11.16 -10.97 10.73
CA LYS A 28 12.41 -11.52 10.18
C LYS A 28 12.17 -12.13 8.80
N SER A 29 12.87 -11.61 7.80
CA SER A 29 12.87 -12.15 6.44
C SER A 29 13.98 -13.20 6.24
N PRO A 30 13.72 -14.33 5.55
CA PRO A 30 12.47 -14.73 4.91
C PRO A 30 11.54 -15.55 5.82
N ALA A 31 11.90 -15.75 7.10
CA ALA A 31 11.23 -16.72 7.98
C ALA A 31 9.74 -16.45 8.18
N TYR A 32 9.34 -15.18 8.28
CA TYR A 32 7.94 -14.79 8.46
C TYR A 32 7.13 -14.96 7.17
N GLU A 33 7.70 -14.57 6.03
CA GLU A 33 7.09 -14.71 4.72
C GLU A 33 6.91 -16.20 4.35
N THR A 34 7.91 -17.04 4.64
CA THR A 34 7.81 -18.50 4.46
C THR A 34 6.66 -19.09 5.28
N LEU A 35 6.52 -18.70 6.55
CA LEU A 35 5.41 -19.17 7.39
C LEU A 35 4.05 -18.78 6.79
N ALA A 36 3.89 -17.53 6.37
CA ALA A 36 2.65 -17.07 5.76
C ALA A 36 2.36 -17.80 4.43
N PHE A 37 3.39 -18.04 3.62
CA PHE A 37 3.27 -18.77 2.35
C PHE A 37 2.82 -20.23 2.54
N GLU A 38 3.41 -20.94 3.51
CA GLU A 38 3.01 -22.31 3.85
C GLU A 38 1.53 -22.37 4.27
N LEU A 39 1.10 -21.46 5.15
CA LEU A 39 -0.30 -21.37 5.59
C LEU A 39 -1.26 -21.05 4.44
N LEU A 40 -0.85 -20.24 3.47
CA LEU A 40 -1.65 -19.93 2.29
C LEU A 40 -1.80 -21.17 1.40
N LEU A 41 -0.73 -21.92 1.15
CA LEU A 41 -0.80 -23.16 0.37
C LEU A 41 -1.71 -24.19 1.03
N GLU A 42 -1.56 -24.40 2.35
CA GLU A 42 -2.43 -25.28 3.14
C GLU A 42 -3.90 -24.85 3.00
N HIS A 43 -4.18 -23.56 3.14
CA HIS A 43 -5.55 -23.04 3.03
C HIS A 43 -6.15 -23.25 1.65
N LEU A 44 -5.40 -22.97 0.58
CA LEU A 44 -5.86 -23.17 -0.80
C LEU A 44 -6.19 -24.65 -1.06
N VAL A 45 -5.35 -25.58 -0.60
CA VAL A 45 -5.64 -27.02 -0.72
C VAL A 45 -6.90 -27.40 0.07
N CYS A 46 -7.08 -26.85 1.28
CA CYS A 46 -8.29 -27.10 2.08
C CYS A 46 -9.58 -26.66 1.38
N ILE A 47 -9.54 -25.60 0.55
CA ILE A 47 -10.72 -25.15 -0.21
C ILE A 47 -10.87 -25.82 -1.58
N GLY A 48 -9.97 -26.73 -1.95
CA GLY A 48 -10.09 -27.59 -3.14
C GLY A 48 -9.06 -27.35 -4.25
N TYR A 49 -8.02 -26.54 -4.02
CA TYR A 49 -6.92 -26.45 -4.98
C TYR A 49 -6.14 -27.79 -5.05
N PRO A 50 -5.48 -28.09 -6.19
CA PRO A 50 -4.72 -29.34 -6.35
C PRO A 50 -3.61 -29.48 -5.31
N HIS A 51 -3.44 -30.68 -4.74
CA HIS A 51 -2.47 -30.91 -3.67
C HIS A 51 -1.02 -30.72 -4.13
N GLU A 52 -0.76 -30.81 -5.44
CA GLU A 52 0.56 -30.62 -6.01
C GLU A 52 1.13 -29.22 -5.77
N ILE A 53 0.31 -28.21 -5.45
CA ILE A 53 0.82 -26.86 -5.12
C ILE A 53 1.63 -26.86 -3.81
N LEU A 54 1.44 -27.84 -2.92
CA LEU A 54 2.21 -27.97 -1.67
C LEU A 54 3.70 -28.24 -1.90
N ARG A 55 4.10 -28.56 -3.15
CA ARG A 55 5.51 -28.73 -3.51
C ARG A 55 6.28 -27.40 -3.56
N TYR A 56 5.59 -26.26 -3.69
CA TYR A 56 6.24 -24.97 -3.80
C TYR A 56 6.81 -24.56 -2.44
N THR A 57 8.04 -24.08 -2.45
CA THR A 57 8.70 -23.44 -1.30
C THR A 57 8.85 -21.96 -1.57
N TYR A 58 8.66 -21.12 -0.55
CA TYR A 58 8.80 -19.67 -0.70
C TYR A 58 10.22 -19.29 -1.16
N ASP A 59 10.31 -18.57 -2.27
CA ASP A 59 11.56 -18.00 -2.77
C ASP A 59 11.58 -16.48 -2.54
N PRO A 60 12.37 -15.97 -1.58
CA PRO A 60 12.49 -14.54 -1.33
C PRO A 60 13.20 -13.77 -2.46
N GLY A 61 13.86 -14.47 -3.41
CA GLY A 61 14.53 -13.85 -4.55
C GLY A 61 13.60 -13.37 -5.66
N PHE A 62 12.34 -13.81 -5.65
CA PHE A 62 11.36 -13.47 -6.70
C PHE A 62 10.54 -12.20 -6.40
N PRO A 63 9.78 -12.11 -5.29
CA PRO A 63 8.82 -11.02 -5.12
C PRO A 63 9.53 -9.71 -4.76
N THR A 64 9.12 -8.63 -5.42
CA THR A 64 9.44 -7.25 -5.01
C THR A 64 8.16 -6.55 -4.59
N ARG A 65 8.20 -5.77 -3.50
CA ARG A 65 7.02 -5.02 -3.04
C ARG A 65 6.60 -3.95 -4.07
N GLY A 66 5.30 -3.74 -4.21
CA GLY A 66 4.72 -2.73 -5.09
C GLY A 66 4.40 -3.22 -6.51
N LEU A 67 4.52 -4.52 -6.78
CA LEU A 67 4.05 -5.11 -8.04
C LEU A 67 2.52 -4.99 -8.18
N VAL A 68 2.06 -5.04 -9.42
CA VAL A 68 0.65 -4.98 -9.79
C VAL A 68 0.24 -6.31 -10.42
N PHE A 69 -0.73 -7.00 -9.84
CA PHE A 69 -1.35 -8.17 -10.46
C PHE A 69 -2.47 -7.73 -11.41
N ASP A 70 -2.42 -8.19 -12.66
CA ASP A 70 -3.48 -8.01 -13.66
C ASP A 70 -4.49 -9.15 -13.58
N ALA A 71 -5.66 -8.88 -12.99
CA ALA A 71 -6.73 -9.86 -12.84
C ALA A 71 -7.37 -10.30 -14.16
N LEU A 72 -7.05 -9.65 -15.29
CA LEU A 72 -7.54 -10.07 -16.60
C LEU A 72 -6.63 -11.11 -17.26
N TYR A 73 -5.30 -10.94 -17.16
CA TYR A 73 -4.31 -11.74 -17.91
C TYR A 73 -3.37 -12.56 -17.01
N GLY A 74 -3.46 -12.43 -15.68
CA GLY A 74 -2.67 -13.23 -14.75
C GLY A 74 -1.19 -12.82 -14.68
N ASN A 75 -0.86 -11.62 -15.13
CA ASN A 75 0.52 -11.12 -15.15
C ASN A 75 0.83 -10.32 -13.88
N LEU A 76 2.05 -10.47 -13.36
CA LEU A 76 2.61 -9.54 -12.38
C LEU A 76 3.44 -8.49 -13.11
N LEU A 77 3.16 -7.23 -12.85
CA LEU A 77 3.74 -6.09 -13.55
C LEU A 77 4.48 -5.18 -12.60
N LYS A 78 5.69 -4.77 -13.00
CA LYS A 78 6.39 -3.62 -12.43
C LYS A 78 6.08 -2.40 -13.30
N VAL A 79 5.52 -1.38 -12.68
CA VAL A 79 5.05 -0.17 -13.40
C VAL A 79 5.63 1.09 -12.78
N ASP A 80 5.76 2.13 -13.59
CA ASP A 80 6.17 3.44 -13.12
C ASP A 80 5.01 4.24 -12.48
N ALA A 81 5.26 5.50 -12.14
CA ALA A 81 4.28 6.40 -11.53
C ALA A 81 3.08 6.72 -12.45
N TYR A 82 3.26 6.64 -13.77
CA TYR A 82 2.25 6.95 -14.78
C TYR A 82 1.45 5.71 -15.19
N GLY A 83 1.96 4.51 -14.92
CA GLY A 83 1.34 3.24 -15.32
C GLY A 83 2.02 2.61 -16.53
N ASN A 84 3.19 3.10 -16.95
CA ASN A 84 3.96 2.43 -18.00
C ASN A 84 4.56 1.13 -17.45
N VAL A 85 4.47 0.07 -18.23
CA VAL A 85 4.97 -1.27 -17.89
C VAL A 85 6.48 -1.30 -18.11
N LEU A 86 7.23 -1.46 -17.02
CA LEU A 86 8.69 -1.59 -17.03
C LEU A 86 9.11 -3.05 -17.24
N LEU A 87 8.39 -3.97 -16.58
CA LEU A 87 8.65 -5.40 -16.60
C LEU A 87 7.35 -6.16 -16.32
N GLY A 88 7.21 -7.35 -16.89
CA GLY A 88 6.11 -8.25 -16.61
C GLY A 88 6.57 -9.69 -16.51
N VAL A 89 5.88 -10.48 -15.71
CA VAL A 89 6.04 -11.94 -15.65
C VAL A 89 4.67 -12.62 -15.77
N HIS A 90 4.64 -13.75 -16.46
CA HIS A 90 3.49 -14.66 -16.49
C HIS A 90 3.91 -15.96 -15.83
N GLY A 91 3.35 -16.22 -14.64
CA GLY A 91 3.87 -17.25 -13.75
C GLY A 91 5.29 -16.90 -13.30
N LEU A 92 6.23 -17.82 -13.49
CA LEU A 92 7.64 -17.62 -13.15
C LEU A 92 8.51 -17.17 -14.35
N ALA A 93 7.92 -16.98 -15.53
CA ALA A 93 8.62 -16.57 -16.74
C ALA A 93 8.50 -15.06 -17.00
N PHE A 94 9.63 -14.42 -17.35
CA PHE A 94 9.61 -13.03 -17.81
C PHE A 94 8.96 -12.91 -19.17
N LEU A 95 8.08 -11.92 -19.31
CA LEU A 95 7.52 -11.54 -20.59
C LEU A 95 8.57 -10.80 -21.43
N SER A 96 8.70 -11.21 -22.68
CA SER A 96 9.43 -10.48 -23.69
C SER A 96 8.73 -9.15 -24.00
N GLU A 97 9.46 -8.23 -24.62
CA GLU A 97 8.89 -6.95 -25.04
C GLU A 97 7.70 -7.13 -26.00
N ALA A 98 7.78 -8.09 -26.93
CA ALA A 98 6.69 -8.39 -27.87
C ALA A 98 5.42 -8.87 -27.14
N GLU A 99 5.57 -9.72 -26.12
CA GLU A 99 4.43 -10.19 -25.31
C GLU A 99 3.83 -9.05 -24.49
N ILE A 100 4.65 -8.19 -23.89
CA ILE A 100 4.16 -6.99 -23.19
C ILE A 100 3.35 -6.11 -24.14
N TRP A 101 3.82 -5.86 -25.36
CA TRP A 101 3.07 -5.09 -26.36
C TRP A 101 1.77 -5.77 -26.78
N SER A 102 1.75 -7.10 -26.81
CA SER A 102 0.54 -7.89 -27.11
C SER A 102 -0.51 -7.77 -26.01
N TYR A 103 -0.12 -7.91 -24.74
CA TYR A 103 -1.05 -7.79 -23.60
C TYR A 103 -1.45 -6.34 -23.30
N TYR A 104 -0.52 -5.40 -23.49
CA TYR A 104 -0.66 -4.00 -23.12
C TYR A 104 -0.33 -3.11 -24.31
N PRO A 105 -1.27 -2.92 -25.26
CA PRO A 105 -1.09 -1.96 -26.34
C PRO A 105 -0.82 -0.57 -25.77
N SER A 106 0.30 0.04 -26.16
CA SER A 106 0.88 1.29 -25.58
C SER A 106 1.76 1.10 -24.34
N LYS A 107 2.08 -0.14 -23.94
CA LYS A 107 2.90 -0.43 -22.76
C LYS A 107 2.39 0.26 -21.49
N PHE A 108 1.07 0.41 -21.37
CA PHE A 108 0.44 1.24 -20.35
C PHE A 108 -0.73 0.53 -19.69
N ILE A 109 -0.89 0.72 -18.37
CA ILE A 109 -2.04 0.28 -17.60
C ILE A 109 -2.70 1.43 -16.84
N GLN A 110 -4.04 1.39 -16.77
CA GLN A 110 -4.81 2.32 -15.96
C GLN A 110 -4.84 1.85 -14.50
N ARG A 111 -3.80 2.18 -13.72
CA ARG A 111 -3.66 1.76 -12.31
C ARG A 111 -4.86 2.11 -11.41
N ALA A 112 -5.65 3.10 -11.81
CA ALA A 112 -6.86 3.51 -11.09
C ALA A 112 -8.04 2.54 -11.29
N ASP A 113 -7.99 1.65 -12.28
CA ASP A 113 -8.94 0.54 -12.43
C ASP A 113 -8.63 -0.56 -11.40
N LEU A 114 -9.09 -0.32 -10.18
CA LEU A 114 -8.94 -1.24 -9.05
C LEU A 114 -9.71 -2.54 -9.22
N GLN A 115 -10.64 -2.61 -10.19
CA GLN A 115 -11.31 -3.86 -10.50
C GLN A 115 -10.35 -4.79 -11.23
N ARG A 116 -9.48 -4.28 -12.09
CA ARG A 116 -8.54 -5.10 -12.86
C ARG A 116 -7.17 -5.21 -12.20
N PHE A 117 -6.61 -4.10 -11.73
CA PHE A 117 -5.22 -4.02 -11.30
C PHE A 117 -5.12 -3.96 -9.79
N HIS A 118 -4.50 -4.98 -9.20
CA HIS A 118 -4.31 -5.08 -7.76
C HIS A 118 -2.86 -4.77 -7.37
N THR A 119 -2.63 -3.70 -6.60
CA THR A 119 -1.27 -3.30 -6.19
C THR A 119 -0.88 -3.88 -4.84
N LEU A 120 0.21 -4.64 -4.80
CA LEU A 120 0.71 -5.39 -3.65
C LEU A 120 1.71 -4.54 -2.86
N ASN A 121 1.20 -3.60 -2.04
CA ASN A 121 1.97 -2.48 -1.48
C ASN A 121 2.67 -2.74 -0.15
N THR A 122 2.34 -3.82 0.55
CA THR A 122 2.84 -4.11 1.91
C THR A 122 3.78 -5.30 1.90
N LEU A 123 4.63 -5.41 2.92
CA LEU A 123 5.48 -6.60 3.09
C LEU A 123 4.65 -7.87 3.38
N PHE A 124 3.45 -7.72 3.94
CA PHE A 124 2.49 -8.82 4.07
C PHE A 124 2.04 -9.40 2.72
N ASN A 125 2.18 -8.65 1.62
CA ASN A 125 1.79 -9.14 0.29
C ASN A 125 2.91 -9.91 -0.41
N LEU A 126 4.14 -9.99 0.12
CA LEU A 126 5.22 -10.73 -0.55
C LEU A 126 4.89 -12.23 -0.72
N PRO A 127 4.33 -12.95 0.28
CA PRO A 127 3.89 -14.32 0.11
C PRO A 127 2.83 -14.48 -0.99
N GLU A 128 1.82 -13.62 -1.01
CA GLU A 128 0.76 -13.64 -2.03
C GLU A 128 1.32 -13.34 -3.43
N THR A 129 2.25 -12.37 -3.52
CA THR A 129 2.93 -12.01 -4.77
C THR A 129 3.61 -13.21 -5.40
N TYR A 130 4.37 -13.97 -4.61
CA TYR A 130 5.02 -15.18 -5.10
C TYR A 130 4.01 -16.29 -5.37
N LEU A 131 2.97 -16.43 -4.54
CA LEU A 131 1.93 -17.43 -4.73
C LEU A 131 1.15 -17.23 -6.04
N TYR A 132 0.83 -16.00 -6.41
CA TYR A 132 0.23 -15.71 -7.72
C TYR A 132 1.09 -16.23 -8.87
N ALA A 133 2.39 -15.98 -8.82
CA ALA A 133 3.33 -16.49 -9.82
C ALA A 133 3.38 -18.03 -9.83
N CYS A 134 3.46 -18.67 -8.66
CA CYS A 134 3.45 -20.13 -8.55
C CYS A 134 2.17 -20.77 -9.09
N LEU A 135 1.00 -20.19 -8.81
CA LEU A 135 -0.27 -20.73 -9.30
C LEU A 135 -0.37 -20.56 -10.81
N VAL A 136 -0.04 -19.39 -11.36
CA VAL A 136 -0.06 -19.16 -12.81
C VAL A 136 0.93 -20.10 -13.52
N ASP A 137 2.14 -20.27 -12.99
CA ASP A 137 3.13 -21.25 -13.48
C ASP A 137 2.60 -22.69 -13.43
N PHE A 138 2.01 -23.09 -12.30
CA PHE A 138 1.46 -24.42 -12.09
C PHE A 138 0.37 -24.76 -13.11
N PHE A 139 -0.63 -23.89 -13.26
CA PHE A 139 -1.74 -24.15 -14.16
C PHE A 139 -1.32 -24.05 -15.62
N SER A 140 -0.43 -23.10 -15.97
CA SER A 140 0.12 -22.97 -17.33
C SER A 140 0.90 -24.21 -17.78
N GLY A 141 1.65 -24.83 -16.87
CA GLY A 141 2.47 -26.02 -17.13
C GLY A 141 1.76 -27.35 -16.94
N CYS A 142 0.52 -27.37 -16.43
CA CYS A 142 -0.20 -28.59 -16.12
C CYS A 142 -1.12 -29.02 -17.28
N SER A 143 -0.81 -30.16 -17.92
CA SER A 143 -1.56 -30.71 -19.06
C SER A 143 -3.03 -31.03 -18.78
N ARG A 144 -3.47 -31.03 -17.51
CA ARG A 144 -4.89 -31.19 -17.14
C ARG A 144 -5.72 -29.95 -17.48
N TYR A 145 -5.09 -28.79 -17.60
CA TYR A 145 -5.78 -27.52 -17.81
C TYR A 145 -5.47 -27.02 -19.22
N THR A 146 -6.49 -26.51 -19.89
CA THR A 146 -6.33 -25.80 -21.17
C THR A 146 -6.13 -24.32 -20.87
N ASN A 147 -5.02 -23.76 -21.35
CA ASN A 147 -4.72 -22.34 -21.22
C ASN A 147 -5.69 -21.52 -22.07
N CYS A 148 -6.27 -20.48 -21.48
CA CYS A 148 -7.14 -19.50 -22.13
C CYS A 148 -6.60 -18.09 -21.85
N ASP A 149 -6.98 -17.11 -22.68
CA ASP A 149 -6.46 -15.74 -22.54
C ASP A 149 -6.67 -15.12 -21.16
N THR A 150 -7.73 -15.52 -20.46
CA THR A 150 -8.15 -14.93 -19.17
C THR A 150 -8.23 -15.93 -18.02
N GLY A 151 -7.66 -17.13 -18.19
CA GLY A 151 -7.62 -18.15 -17.16
C GLY A 151 -7.40 -19.56 -17.69
N TYR A 152 -7.96 -20.54 -16.99
CA TYR A 152 -7.74 -21.96 -17.27
C TYR A 152 -9.07 -22.73 -17.32
N GLN A 153 -9.18 -23.65 -18.27
CA GLN A 153 -10.32 -24.54 -18.43
C GLN A 153 -9.97 -25.98 -18.02
N HIS A 154 -10.82 -26.63 -17.22
CA HIS A 154 -10.75 -28.05 -16.92
C HIS A 154 -12.13 -28.70 -16.99
N GLY A 155 -12.40 -29.46 -18.05
CA GLY A 155 -13.73 -30.03 -18.30
C GLY A 155 -14.77 -28.92 -18.46
N ASN A 156 -15.78 -28.88 -17.57
CA ASN A 156 -16.83 -27.85 -17.54
C ASN A 156 -16.53 -26.70 -16.56
N LEU A 157 -15.33 -26.65 -15.98
CA LEU A 157 -14.94 -25.65 -14.99
C LEU A 157 -13.97 -24.64 -15.61
N PHE A 158 -14.31 -23.36 -15.52
CA PHE A 158 -13.45 -22.25 -15.92
C PHE A 158 -12.99 -21.50 -14.67
N MET A 159 -11.68 -21.31 -14.55
CA MET A 159 -11.06 -20.54 -13.48
C MET A 159 -10.36 -19.33 -14.08
N SER A 160 -10.95 -18.15 -13.89
CA SER A 160 -10.36 -16.89 -14.34
C SER A 160 -9.20 -16.47 -13.44
N PHE A 161 -8.28 -15.63 -13.95
CA PHE A 161 -7.25 -15.00 -13.12
C PHE A 161 -7.84 -14.10 -12.02
N ARG A 162 -9.01 -13.51 -12.26
CA ARG A 162 -9.77 -12.74 -11.26
C ARG A 162 -10.26 -13.61 -10.11
N SER A 163 -10.84 -14.77 -10.40
CA SER A 163 -11.28 -15.70 -9.35
C SER A 163 -10.08 -16.27 -8.58
N LEU A 164 -8.97 -16.54 -9.26
CA LEU A 164 -7.71 -16.93 -8.60
C LEU A 164 -7.20 -15.82 -7.67
N LEU A 165 -7.21 -14.56 -8.12
CA LEU A 165 -6.89 -13.40 -7.28
C LEU A 165 -7.75 -13.37 -6.01
N GLN A 166 -9.06 -13.56 -6.20
CA GLN A 166 -10.04 -13.55 -5.12
C GLN A 166 -9.78 -14.67 -4.10
N ASP A 167 -9.56 -15.90 -4.57
CA ASP A 167 -9.30 -17.06 -3.69
C ASP A 167 -8.05 -16.86 -2.84
N VAL A 168 -6.95 -16.36 -3.42
CA VAL A 168 -5.72 -16.06 -2.66
C VAL A 168 -5.93 -14.93 -1.65
N THR A 169 -6.63 -13.87 -2.07
CA THR A 169 -6.94 -12.73 -1.17
C THR A 169 -7.79 -13.21 0.01
N ASP A 170 -8.79 -14.05 -0.25
CA ASP A 170 -9.66 -14.62 0.78
C ASP A 170 -8.91 -15.60 1.67
N ALA A 171 -7.98 -16.38 1.13
CA ALA A 171 -7.07 -17.22 1.90
C ALA A 171 -6.21 -16.38 2.86
N MET A 172 -5.62 -15.28 2.39
CA MET A 172 -4.80 -14.40 3.22
C MET A 172 -5.62 -13.71 4.30
N ASN A 173 -6.83 -13.26 3.96
CA ASN A 173 -7.79 -12.74 4.93
C ASN A 173 -8.14 -13.79 5.99
N SER A 174 -8.38 -15.04 5.59
CA SER A 174 -8.71 -16.15 6.49
C SER A 174 -7.54 -16.49 7.42
N VAL A 175 -6.30 -16.54 6.90
CA VAL A 175 -5.08 -16.75 7.69
C VAL A 175 -4.91 -15.66 8.75
N HIS A 176 -5.22 -14.41 8.41
CA HIS A 176 -5.20 -13.29 9.37
C HIS A 176 -6.35 -13.31 10.38
N GLN A 177 -7.56 -13.62 9.94
CA GLN A 177 -8.78 -13.58 10.76
C GLN A 177 -8.90 -14.77 11.71
N SER A 178 -8.54 -15.97 11.26
CA SER A 178 -8.44 -17.17 12.11
C SER A 178 -7.40 -17.01 13.22
N GLY A 179 -6.44 -16.12 13.01
CA GLY A 179 -5.35 -15.86 13.94
C GLY A 179 -4.25 -16.93 13.92
N CYS A 180 -4.29 -17.89 12.99
CA CYS A 180 -3.30 -18.98 12.96
C CYS A 180 -1.88 -18.48 12.71
N LEU A 181 -1.69 -17.52 11.80
CA LEU A 181 -0.39 -16.88 11.56
C LEU A 181 0.10 -16.17 12.82
N LYS A 182 -0.78 -15.41 13.48
CA LYS A 182 -0.46 -14.70 14.73
C LYS A 182 -0.09 -15.69 15.83
N GLN A 183 -0.85 -16.75 16.02
CA GLN A 183 -0.59 -17.78 17.02
C GLN A 183 0.79 -18.42 16.81
N LYS A 184 1.07 -18.92 15.60
CA LYS A 184 2.39 -19.51 15.26
C LYS A 184 3.53 -18.51 15.41
N THR A 185 3.28 -17.23 15.17
CA THR A 185 4.26 -16.16 15.41
C THR A 185 4.55 -16.01 16.91
N LEU A 186 3.52 -15.98 17.76
CA LEU A 186 3.67 -15.84 19.20
C LEU A 186 4.34 -17.07 19.86
N GLU A 187 4.16 -18.25 19.29
CA GLU A 187 4.82 -19.49 19.74
C GLU A 187 6.36 -19.43 19.61
N ASN A 188 6.89 -18.61 18.69
CA ASN A 188 8.34 -18.44 18.53
C ASN A 188 8.71 -17.03 18.06
N LEU A 189 8.54 -16.05 18.95
CA LEU A 189 8.82 -14.64 18.66
C LEU A 189 10.28 -14.38 18.27
N GLU A 190 11.24 -15.12 18.84
CA GLU A 190 12.66 -14.96 18.51
C GLU A 190 12.98 -15.35 17.07
N LYS A 191 12.25 -16.31 16.50
CA LYS A 191 12.40 -16.69 15.09
C LYS A 191 11.79 -15.66 14.15
N TYR A 192 10.71 -14.99 14.54
CA TYR A 192 9.88 -14.22 13.61
C TYR A 192 9.93 -12.71 13.78
N VAL A 193 10.34 -12.19 14.94
CA VAL A 193 10.32 -10.75 15.22
C VAL A 193 11.72 -10.27 15.59
N GLU A 194 12.19 -9.23 14.91
CA GLU A 194 13.44 -8.55 15.25
C GLU A 194 13.28 -7.78 16.57
N LYS A 195 14.32 -7.88 17.42
CA LYS A 195 14.34 -7.24 18.72
C LYS A 195 15.42 -6.20 18.79
N ASP A 196 15.03 -4.96 19.08
CA ASP A 196 15.95 -3.84 19.18
C ASP A 196 15.80 -3.11 20.52
N ALA A 197 16.81 -3.23 21.38
CA ALA A 197 16.86 -2.59 22.69
C ALA A 197 16.87 -1.05 22.63
N ARG A 198 17.06 -0.45 21.44
CA ARG A 198 17.01 1.00 21.23
C ARG A 198 15.59 1.54 21.12
N ILE A 199 14.58 0.70 20.86
CA ILE A 199 13.17 1.13 20.74
C ILE A 199 12.68 1.82 22.02
N PRO A 200 12.82 1.24 23.24
CA PRO A 200 12.42 1.91 24.48
C PRO A 200 13.16 3.24 24.70
N VAL A 201 14.45 3.30 24.34
CA VAL A 201 15.27 4.51 24.48
C VAL A 201 14.76 5.63 23.56
N LEU A 202 14.45 5.30 22.30
CA LEU A 202 13.91 6.25 21.32
C LEU A 202 12.57 6.82 21.78
N LEU A 203 11.63 5.95 22.18
CA LEU A 203 10.30 6.37 22.63
C LEU A 203 10.37 7.17 23.94
N GLY A 204 11.30 6.80 24.84
CA GLY A 204 11.60 7.58 26.04
C GLY A 204 12.00 9.02 25.71
N LYS A 205 12.97 9.20 24.81
CA LYS A 205 13.43 10.53 24.37
C LYS A 205 12.33 11.34 23.65
N MET A 206 11.49 10.68 22.85
CA MET A 206 10.35 11.35 22.22
C MET A 206 9.33 11.86 23.25
N LYS A 207 9.10 11.08 24.30
CA LYS A 207 8.18 11.42 25.40
C LYS A 207 8.68 12.57 26.28
N GLU A 208 9.99 12.81 26.32
CA GLU A 208 10.57 13.97 27.02
C GLU A 208 10.22 15.31 26.34
N VAL A 209 10.02 15.31 25.02
CA VAL A 209 9.81 16.55 24.22
C VAL A 209 8.41 16.69 23.63
N GLY A 210 7.60 15.64 23.67
CA GLY A 210 6.26 15.64 23.09
C GLY A 210 5.44 14.43 23.52
N LYS A 211 4.25 14.29 22.91
CA LYS A 211 3.37 13.15 23.14
C LYS A 211 3.70 11.99 22.21
N VAL A 212 3.51 10.76 22.65
CA VAL A 212 3.72 9.56 21.84
C VAL A 212 2.44 8.74 21.78
N PHE A 213 2.03 8.28 20.60
CA PHE A 213 0.87 7.40 20.47
C PHE A 213 1.12 6.21 19.55
N LEU A 214 0.38 5.13 19.81
CA LEU A 214 0.30 3.95 18.96
C LEU A 214 -1.08 3.92 18.29
N ALA A 215 -1.12 3.74 16.98
CA ALA A 215 -2.35 3.55 16.20
C ALA A 215 -2.12 2.38 15.23
N THR A 216 -2.56 1.19 15.62
CA THR A 216 -2.30 -0.06 14.91
C THR A 216 -3.59 -0.73 14.41
N ASN A 217 -3.51 -1.46 13.30
CA ASN A 217 -4.60 -2.30 12.79
C ASN A 217 -4.76 -3.59 13.61
N SER A 218 -3.71 -4.03 14.30
CA SER A 218 -3.73 -5.27 15.08
C SER A 218 -4.62 -5.14 16.32
N SER A 219 -5.13 -6.28 16.79
CA SER A 219 -5.93 -6.37 18.01
C SER A 219 -5.09 -6.23 19.26
N TYR A 220 -5.73 -5.90 20.39
CA TYR A 220 -5.03 -5.68 21.66
C TYR A 220 -4.19 -6.87 22.10
N ASN A 221 -4.73 -8.09 22.11
CA ASN A 221 -4.00 -9.26 22.61
C ASN A 221 -2.71 -9.52 21.83
N TYR A 222 -2.76 -9.37 20.51
CA TYR A 222 -1.58 -9.51 19.67
C TYR A 222 -0.58 -8.36 19.90
N THR A 223 -1.09 -7.12 19.95
CA THR A 223 -0.31 -5.92 20.24
C THR A 223 0.42 -6.04 21.59
N ASP A 224 -0.27 -6.48 22.64
CA ASP A 224 0.28 -6.62 23.98
C ASP A 224 1.38 -7.69 24.02
N ALA A 225 1.20 -8.82 23.34
CA ALA A 225 2.21 -9.88 23.27
C ALA A 225 3.48 -9.41 22.52
N ILE A 226 3.31 -8.82 21.32
CA ILE A 226 4.42 -8.31 20.50
C ILE A 226 5.18 -7.19 21.23
N MET A 227 4.45 -6.19 21.75
CA MET A 227 5.06 -5.06 22.45
C MET A 227 5.71 -5.49 23.76
N THR A 228 5.16 -6.48 24.48
CA THR A 228 5.83 -7.05 25.66
C THR A 228 7.15 -7.71 25.29
N TYR A 229 7.21 -8.44 24.17
CA TYR A 229 8.45 -9.05 23.69
C TYR A 229 9.51 -8.01 23.27
N LEU A 230 9.09 -6.98 22.52
CA LEU A 230 9.98 -5.90 22.07
C LEU A 230 10.61 -5.13 23.24
N PHE A 231 9.90 -5.00 24.37
CA PHE A 231 10.35 -4.26 25.55
C PHE A 231 10.93 -5.17 26.66
N GLY A 232 10.69 -6.48 26.60
CA GLY A 232 11.22 -7.46 27.54
C GLY A 232 12.72 -7.61 27.38
N GLY A 233 13.51 -7.61 28.45
CA GLY A 233 14.98 -7.75 28.39
C GLY A 233 15.78 -6.44 28.50
N GLY A 234 15.12 -5.33 28.84
CA GLY A 234 15.80 -4.05 29.14
C GLY A 234 14.88 -2.90 29.59
N GLY A 235 13.57 -3.01 29.41
CA GLY A 235 12.62 -2.01 29.89
C GLY A 235 12.38 -2.09 31.39
N ALA A 236 12.71 -1.02 32.13
CA ALA A 236 12.39 -0.89 33.56
C ALA A 236 10.88 -0.71 33.84
N ARG A 237 10.06 -0.50 32.79
CA ARG A 237 8.63 -0.18 32.90
C ARG A 237 7.81 -0.84 31.77
N PRO A 238 6.50 -1.09 31.98
CA PRO A 238 5.62 -1.69 30.97
C PRO A 238 5.59 -0.88 29.66
N TRP A 239 5.48 -1.56 28.50
CA TRP A 239 5.48 -0.90 27.19
C TRP A 239 4.40 0.18 27.07
N ARG A 240 3.22 -0.03 27.67
CA ARG A 240 2.10 0.93 27.65
C ARG A 240 2.48 2.30 28.20
N SER A 241 3.38 2.36 29.18
CA SER A 241 3.82 3.60 29.80
C SER A 241 4.66 4.51 28.88
N TYR A 242 5.14 3.99 27.74
CA TYR A 242 5.85 4.78 26.73
C TYR A 242 4.90 5.56 25.82
N PHE A 243 3.60 5.27 25.88
CA PHE A 243 2.59 5.91 25.04
C PHE A 243 1.65 6.75 25.91
N ASP A 244 1.33 7.94 25.43
CA ASP A 244 0.27 8.78 25.99
C ASP A 244 -1.09 8.33 25.48
N LEU A 245 -1.19 7.77 24.27
CA LEU A 245 -2.42 7.18 23.75
C LEU A 245 -2.14 5.88 23.00
N ILE A 246 -2.98 4.86 23.20
CA ILE A 246 -2.89 3.58 22.51
C ILE A 246 -4.23 3.30 21.87
N VAL A 247 -4.24 3.14 20.55
CA VAL A 247 -5.42 2.79 19.75
C VAL A 247 -5.12 1.55 18.92
N VAL A 248 -5.87 0.48 19.17
CA VAL A 248 -5.82 -0.78 18.43
C VAL A 248 -7.02 -0.89 17.47
N ASP A 249 -7.04 -1.91 16.61
CA ASP A 249 -8.14 -2.16 15.65
C ASP A 249 -8.54 -0.93 14.82
N THR A 250 -7.56 -0.10 14.42
CA THR A 250 -7.84 1.20 13.77
C THR A 250 -8.49 1.08 12.39
N GLN A 251 -8.32 -0.04 11.69
CA GLN A 251 -8.83 -0.27 10.33
C GLN A 251 -8.36 0.78 9.31
N LYS A 252 -7.10 1.20 9.39
CA LYS A 252 -6.48 2.06 8.38
C LYS A 252 -6.64 1.41 6.98
N PRO A 253 -7.01 2.19 5.94
CA PRO A 253 -7.06 3.65 5.88
C PRO A 253 -8.36 4.30 6.36
N ARG A 254 -9.39 3.53 6.72
CA ARG A 254 -10.70 4.06 7.16
C ARG A 254 -10.56 4.99 8.38
N PHE A 255 -9.60 4.68 9.23
CA PHE A 255 -9.19 5.49 10.39
C PHE A 255 -8.96 6.99 10.07
N PHE A 256 -8.37 7.29 8.90
CA PHE A 256 -8.05 8.66 8.48
C PHE A 256 -9.21 9.39 7.77
N ALA A 257 -10.35 8.72 7.65
CA ALA A 257 -11.57 9.24 7.04
C ALA A 257 -12.70 9.20 8.09
N GLU A 258 -13.79 8.50 7.83
CA GLU A 258 -14.94 8.41 8.75
C GLU A 258 -14.64 7.62 10.04
N GLY A 259 -13.59 6.78 10.04
CA GLY A 259 -13.24 5.93 11.17
C GLY A 259 -14.32 4.92 11.54
N THR A 260 -14.25 4.47 12.80
CA THR A 260 -15.21 3.58 13.44
C THR A 260 -15.58 4.12 14.83
N VAL A 261 -16.49 3.44 15.51
CA VAL A 261 -16.89 3.85 16.86
C VAL A 261 -15.72 3.62 17.84
N LEU A 262 -15.37 4.63 18.63
CA LEU A 262 -14.36 4.51 19.67
C LEU A 262 -14.86 3.62 20.82
N ARG A 263 -14.12 2.55 21.12
CA ARG A 263 -14.34 1.66 22.26
C ARG A 263 -13.17 1.73 23.23
N GLN A 264 -13.38 1.29 24.48
CA GLN A 264 -12.31 1.10 25.46
C GLN A 264 -12.03 -0.40 25.63
N VAL A 265 -10.76 -0.78 25.65
CA VAL A 265 -10.34 -2.16 25.90
C VAL A 265 -10.24 -2.41 27.41
N ASN A 266 -10.80 -3.52 27.88
CA ASN A 266 -10.48 -4.07 29.18
C ASN A 266 -9.14 -4.80 29.06
N THR A 267 -8.07 -4.22 29.61
CA THR A 267 -6.70 -4.73 29.44
C THR A 267 -6.42 -6.04 30.16
N ASP A 268 -7.25 -6.42 31.13
CA ASP A 268 -7.08 -7.68 31.88
C ASP A 268 -7.66 -8.87 31.12
N SER A 269 -8.75 -8.63 30.37
CA SER A 269 -9.42 -9.68 29.57
C SER A 269 -9.11 -9.60 28.08
N GLY A 270 -8.55 -8.47 27.63
CA GLY A 270 -8.35 -8.15 26.21
C GLY A 270 -9.63 -7.87 25.42
N LYS A 271 -10.80 -7.83 26.08
CA LYS A 271 -12.11 -7.65 25.43
C LYS A 271 -12.51 -6.18 25.40
N LEU A 272 -13.35 -5.81 24.43
CA LEU A 272 -13.92 -4.47 24.36
C LEU A 272 -15.01 -4.29 25.42
N ARG A 273 -14.99 -3.13 26.09
CA ARG A 273 -16.11 -2.69 26.93
C ARG A 273 -17.29 -2.31 26.04
N VAL A 274 -18.49 -2.70 26.46
CA VAL A 274 -19.74 -2.42 25.73
C VAL A 274 -20.04 -0.92 25.80
N GLY A 275 -20.39 -0.33 24.65
CA GLY A 275 -20.75 1.09 24.54
C GLY A 275 -19.68 1.95 23.87
N THR A 276 -20.05 3.16 23.49
CA THR A 276 -19.12 4.14 22.89
C THR A 276 -18.40 4.86 24.01
N TYR A 277 -17.07 4.98 23.91
CA TYR A 277 -16.32 5.73 24.90
C TYR A 277 -16.53 7.24 24.71
N THR A 278 -17.06 7.91 25.73
CA THR A 278 -17.33 9.36 25.73
C THR A 278 -16.59 10.10 26.84
N GLY A 279 -15.68 9.41 27.53
CA GLY A 279 -14.93 9.97 28.66
C GLY A 279 -13.71 10.80 28.21
N PRO A 280 -13.09 11.54 29.15
CA PRO A 280 -11.81 12.21 28.91
C PRO A 280 -10.69 11.17 28.80
N HIS A 281 -9.59 11.51 28.12
CA HIS A 281 -8.41 10.65 28.03
C HIS A 281 -7.92 10.17 29.41
N GLN A 282 -7.71 8.86 29.55
CA GLN A 282 -7.21 8.22 30.77
C GLN A 282 -5.79 7.70 30.55
N HIS A 283 -4.89 7.99 31.49
CA HIS A 283 -3.51 7.53 31.43
C HIS A 283 -3.44 5.99 31.35
N CYS A 284 -2.64 5.47 30.42
CA CYS A 284 -2.50 4.03 30.14
C CYS A 284 -3.77 3.30 29.69
N ALA A 285 -4.87 4.01 29.41
CA ALA A 285 -6.04 3.39 28.81
C ALA A 285 -5.76 3.01 27.35
N VAL A 286 -6.37 1.90 26.94
CA VAL A 286 -6.28 1.39 25.58
C VAL A 286 -7.63 1.54 24.92
N TYR A 287 -7.62 2.11 23.72
CA TYR A 287 -8.80 2.34 22.91
C TYR A 287 -8.79 1.42 21.69
N SER A 288 -9.97 1.17 21.12
CA SER A 288 -10.12 0.35 19.91
C SER A 288 -11.01 1.09 18.91
N GLY A 289 -10.63 1.06 17.64
CA GLY A 289 -11.33 1.76 16.55
C GLY A 289 -11.11 3.27 16.58
N GLY A 290 -12.20 4.03 16.50
CA GLY A 290 -12.15 5.50 16.45
C GLY A 290 -11.70 6.07 15.10
N SER A 291 -11.22 7.31 15.12
CA SER A 291 -10.69 8.01 13.95
C SER A 291 -9.45 8.84 14.31
N SER A 292 -8.74 9.33 13.29
CA SER A 292 -7.63 10.26 13.46
C SER A 292 -8.04 11.57 14.14
N ASP A 293 -9.30 12.01 13.96
CA ASP A 293 -9.82 13.23 14.57
C ASP A 293 -9.95 13.05 16.08
N VAL A 294 -10.47 11.90 16.51
CA VAL A 294 -10.56 11.52 17.93
C VAL A 294 -9.17 11.47 18.58
N VAL A 295 -8.15 10.96 17.87
CA VAL A 295 -6.76 11.00 18.37
C VAL A 295 -6.29 12.44 18.56
N CYS A 296 -6.56 13.32 17.58
CA CYS A 296 -6.19 14.73 17.66
C CYS A 296 -6.88 15.43 18.84
N GLU A 297 -8.16 15.14 19.08
CA GLU A 297 -8.93 15.67 20.21
C GLU A 297 -8.39 15.18 21.56
N LEU A 298 -8.21 13.87 21.73
CA LEU A 298 -7.73 13.29 22.99
C LEU A 298 -6.31 13.76 23.35
N LEU A 299 -5.46 13.98 22.34
CA LEU A 299 -4.11 14.47 22.53
C LEU A 299 -4.00 16.00 22.48
N GLY A 300 -5.05 16.73 22.11
CA GLY A 300 -5.01 18.19 21.99
C GLY A 300 -3.99 18.69 20.97
N VAL A 301 -3.85 18.00 19.84
CA VAL A 301 -2.88 18.30 18.77
C VAL A 301 -3.58 18.48 17.42
N ARG A 302 -2.93 19.14 16.47
CA ARG A 302 -3.43 19.31 15.10
C ARG A 302 -2.51 18.59 14.13
N GLY A 303 -2.99 18.35 12.90
CA GLY A 303 -2.26 17.51 11.94
C GLY A 303 -0.79 17.88 11.71
N LYS A 304 -0.46 19.18 11.56
CA LYS A 304 0.94 19.61 11.34
C LYS A 304 1.87 19.41 12.56
N ASP A 305 1.30 19.19 13.74
CA ASP A 305 2.03 18.89 14.97
C ASP A 305 2.42 17.41 15.09
N ILE A 306 1.81 16.55 14.27
CA ILE A 306 1.97 15.10 14.31
C ILE A 306 2.98 14.67 13.26
N LEU A 307 3.97 13.87 13.68
CA LEU A 307 4.79 13.03 12.83
C LEU A 307 4.32 11.58 12.97
N TYR A 308 3.63 11.06 11.96
CA TYR A 308 3.19 9.66 11.91
C TYR A 308 4.19 8.80 11.16
N ILE A 309 4.58 7.69 11.78
CA ILE A 309 5.62 6.77 11.35
C ILE A 309 4.95 5.42 11.07
N GLY A 310 5.06 4.94 9.83
CA GLY A 310 4.44 3.69 9.38
C GLY A 310 5.11 3.14 8.13
N ASP A 311 4.87 1.88 7.79
CA ASP A 311 5.43 1.20 6.61
C ASP A 311 4.42 1.17 5.44
N HIS A 312 3.12 1.27 5.70
CA HIS A 312 2.11 1.19 4.66
C HIS A 312 2.02 2.51 3.90
N ILE A 313 2.65 2.57 2.71
CA ILE A 313 2.70 3.78 1.88
C ILE A 313 1.31 4.40 1.62
N PHE A 314 0.29 3.59 1.33
CA PHE A 314 -1.06 4.10 1.13
C PHE A 314 -1.82 4.30 2.44
N GLY A 315 -1.89 3.24 3.26
CA GLY A 315 -2.68 3.17 4.49
C GLY A 315 -2.27 4.21 5.52
N ASP A 316 -0.97 4.34 5.76
CA ASP A 316 -0.40 5.22 6.79
C ASP A 316 0.02 6.57 6.23
N ILE A 317 0.74 6.58 5.11
CA ILE A 317 1.45 7.78 4.66
C ILE A 317 0.58 8.66 3.76
N VAL A 318 0.07 8.13 2.64
CA VAL A 318 -0.72 8.91 1.68
C VAL A 318 -2.03 9.39 2.32
N LYS A 319 -2.72 8.53 3.07
CA LYS A 319 -4.03 8.86 3.65
C LYS A 319 -3.92 9.85 4.81
N SER A 320 -3.00 9.66 5.75
CA SER A 320 -2.76 10.65 6.81
C SER A 320 -2.32 12.01 6.23
N LYS A 321 -1.50 12.01 5.17
CA LYS A 321 -1.06 13.25 4.54
C LYS A 321 -2.20 13.97 3.82
N LYS A 322 -2.96 13.27 2.97
CA LYS A 322 -3.99 13.87 2.12
C LYS A 322 -5.25 14.24 2.89
N ARG A 323 -5.68 13.43 3.87
CA ARG A 323 -6.91 13.66 4.62
C ARG A 323 -6.69 14.59 5.82
N GLN A 324 -5.56 14.44 6.52
CA GLN A 324 -5.35 15.07 7.82
C GLN A 324 -4.18 16.08 7.84
N GLY A 325 -3.41 16.16 6.76
CA GLY A 325 -2.26 17.07 6.68
C GLY A 325 -1.10 16.68 7.61
N TRP A 326 -1.07 15.44 8.11
CA TRP A 326 -0.04 14.96 9.02
C TRP A 326 1.36 15.03 8.38
N ARG A 327 2.40 15.18 9.21
CA ARG A 327 3.78 14.94 8.78
C ARG A 327 4.01 13.43 8.83
N THR A 328 4.82 12.94 7.90
CA THR A 328 4.91 11.50 7.64
C THR A 328 6.36 11.05 7.56
N CYS A 329 6.67 9.92 8.18
CA CYS A 329 7.92 9.18 8.05
C CYS A 329 7.57 7.77 7.56
N LEU A 330 8.09 7.38 6.39
CA LEU A 330 7.88 6.05 5.85
C LEU A 330 9.02 5.14 6.32
N VAL A 331 8.67 4.00 6.94
CA VAL A 331 9.61 2.91 7.20
C VAL A 331 9.67 2.03 5.95
N VAL A 332 10.89 1.77 5.47
CA VAL A 332 11.15 0.89 4.31
C VAL A 332 12.21 -0.12 4.74
N PRO A 333 11.82 -1.27 5.32
CA PRO A 333 12.76 -2.25 5.85
C PRO A 333 13.80 -2.73 4.81
N GLU A 334 13.39 -2.86 3.55
CA GLU A 334 14.23 -3.35 2.45
C GLU A 334 15.36 -2.36 2.08
N LEU A 335 15.18 -1.07 2.41
CA LEU A 335 16.10 0.00 2.00
C LEU A 335 17.53 -0.22 2.50
N SER A 336 17.71 -0.87 3.66
CA SER A 336 19.04 -1.18 4.18
C SER A 336 19.81 -2.11 3.24
N TRP A 337 19.13 -3.15 2.74
CA TRP A 337 19.70 -4.09 1.78
C TRP A 337 19.89 -3.45 0.41
N GLU A 338 18.89 -2.70 -0.07
CA GLU A 338 18.96 -2.01 -1.37
C GLU A 338 20.07 -0.97 -1.43
N LEU A 339 20.30 -0.19 -0.37
CA LEU A 339 21.43 0.74 -0.30
C LEU A 339 22.78 0.03 -0.36
N GLY A 340 22.86 -1.19 0.20
CA GLY A 340 24.04 -2.04 0.08
C GLY A 340 24.30 -2.49 -1.37
N ILE A 341 23.25 -2.86 -2.11
CA ILE A 341 23.35 -3.18 -3.55
C ILE A 341 23.72 -1.94 -4.34
N TRP A 342 23.00 -0.84 -4.14
CA TRP A 342 23.24 0.43 -4.81
C TRP A 342 24.69 0.90 -4.70
N ALA A 343 25.27 0.81 -3.50
CA ALA A 343 26.65 1.18 -3.28
C ALA A 343 27.64 0.27 -4.05
N ARG A 344 27.34 -1.02 -4.18
CA ARG A 344 28.18 -1.99 -4.93
C ARG A 344 28.06 -1.83 -6.45
N GLU A 345 26.86 -1.51 -6.93
CA GLU A 345 26.54 -1.44 -8.36
C GLU A 345 26.64 -0.01 -8.93
N LYS A 346 27.23 0.92 -8.16
CA LYS A 346 27.32 2.33 -8.51
C LYS A 346 27.98 2.58 -9.87
N GLU A 347 29.02 1.81 -10.21
CA GLU A 347 29.71 1.95 -11.51
C GLU A 347 28.79 1.62 -12.69
N ARG A 348 27.98 0.57 -12.57
CA ARG A 348 27.00 0.20 -13.62
C ARG A 348 25.92 1.27 -13.77
N GLU A 349 25.48 1.87 -12.67
CA GLU A 349 24.52 2.97 -12.69
C GLU A 349 25.12 4.23 -13.36
N GLU A 350 26.39 4.54 -13.08
CA GLU A 350 27.11 5.62 -13.75
C GLU A 350 27.31 5.35 -15.24
N GLU A 351 27.59 4.12 -15.63
CA GLU A 351 27.66 3.70 -17.03
C GLU A 351 26.31 3.86 -17.75
N LEU A 352 25.21 3.42 -17.13
CA LEU A 352 23.86 3.58 -17.67
C LEU A 352 23.54 5.05 -17.92
N LYS A 353 23.81 5.93 -16.94
CA LYS A 353 23.64 7.39 -17.09
C LYS A 353 24.46 7.98 -18.23
N ARG A 354 25.70 7.49 -18.43
CA ARG A 354 26.56 7.92 -19.53
C ARG A 354 25.98 7.50 -20.88
N LEU A 355 25.47 6.28 -20.98
CA LEU A 355 24.82 5.77 -22.20
C LEU A 355 23.53 6.56 -22.51
N ASP A 356 22.69 6.82 -21.52
CA ASP A 356 21.47 7.63 -21.68
C ASP A 356 21.80 9.04 -22.18
N THR A 357 22.83 9.67 -21.61
CA THR A 357 23.29 11.00 -22.03
C THR A 357 23.78 11.00 -23.48
N ARG A 358 24.48 9.94 -23.90
CA ARG A 358 24.95 9.79 -25.29
C ARG A 358 23.80 9.59 -26.26
N LEU A 359 22.82 8.75 -25.93
CA LEU A 359 21.63 8.54 -26.75
C LEU A 359 20.84 9.85 -26.93
N LEU A 360 20.65 10.62 -25.85
CA LEU A 360 19.99 11.93 -25.91
C LEU A 360 20.75 12.93 -26.79
N ALA A 361 22.08 12.93 -26.71
CA ALA A 361 22.91 13.73 -27.61
C ALA A 361 22.71 13.29 -29.06
N GLU A 362 22.89 12.01 -29.41
CA GLU A 362 22.75 11.53 -30.79
C GLU A 362 21.36 11.84 -31.40
N VAL A 363 20.28 11.71 -30.63
CA VAL A 363 18.92 12.11 -31.06
C VAL A 363 18.81 13.63 -31.30
N SER A 364 19.43 14.45 -30.44
CA SER A 364 19.43 15.91 -30.61
C SER A 364 20.25 16.40 -31.82
N TRP A 365 21.33 15.69 -32.18
CA TRP A 365 22.19 16.03 -33.32
C TRP A 365 21.67 15.46 -34.65
N GLY A 366 20.93 14.34 -34.62
CA GLY A 366 20.27 13.75 -35.79
C GLY A 366 19.07 14.54 -36.32
N GLY A 367 18.51 15.46 -35.54
CA GLY A 367 17.42 16.35 -35.96
C GLY A 367 17.83 17.51 -36.89
N LEU A 368 19.11 17.68 -37.20
CA LEU A 368 19.62 18.72 -38.10
C LEU A 368 19.94 18.22 -39.52
N SER A 369 19.73 16.94 -39.83
CA SER A 369 19.87 16.44 -41.20
C SER A 369 18.76 15.47 -41.57
N THR A 370 17.73 15.99 -42.23
CA THR A 370 16.98 15.44 -43.38
C THR A 370 15.50 15.84 -43.33
N HIS A 371 15.00 16.36 -44.46
CA HIS A 371 13.59 16.64 -44.69
C HIS A 371 12.76 15.35 -44.65
N GLY A 372 11.78 15.29 -43.75
CA GLY A 372 10.75 14.25 -43.73
C GLY A 372 10.01 14.21 -42.40
N CYS A 373 8.71 14.53 -42.41
CA CYS A 373 7.85 14.63 -41.23
C CYS A 373 8.00 13.46 -40.24
N ILE A 374 8.47 13.77 -39.03
CA ILE A 374 8.21 12.98 -37.83
C ILE A 374 7.78 13.96 -36.74
N CYS A 375 6.54 13.84 -36.27
CA CYS A 375 6.01 14.60 -35.14
C CYS A 375 6.92 14.40 -33.91
N PRO A 376 7.41 15.47 -33.27
CA PRO A 376 8.12 15.32 -32.01
C PRO A 376 7.14 14.81 -30.94
N LEU A 377 7.46 13.69 -30.32
CA LEU A 377 6.93 13.34 -28.99
C LEU A 377 7.44 14.42 -28.02
N GLN A 378 6.62 15.45 -27.85
CA GLN A 378 6.86 16.51 -26.89
C GLN A 378 6.56 15.92 -25.50
N MET A 379 7.61 15.52 -24.79
CA MET A 379 7.54 15.25 -23.35
C MET A 379 7.04 16.52 -22.66
N PRO A 380 6.02 16.47 -21.79
CA PRO A 380 5.61 17.65 -21.04
C PRO A 380 6.69 18.01 -20.03
N HIS A 381 7.50 19.02 -20.36
CA HIS A 381 8.39 19.69 -19.42
C HIS A 381 7.57 20.38 -18.31
N GLU A 382 8.22 20.54 -17.15
CA GLU A 382 7.75 21.03 -15.84
C GLU A 382 7.07 22.43 -15.77
N LEU A 383 6.41 22.90 -16.82
CA LEU A 383 5.68 24.18 -16.84
C LEU A 383 4.15 24.04 -16.75
N ALA A 384 3.61 22.82 -16.77
CA ALA A 384 2.16 22.60 -16.56
C ALA A 384 1.74 22.68 -15.07
N VAL A 385 2.69 22.77 -14.14
CA VAL A 385 2.43 22.79 -12.69
C VAL A 385 1.97 24.18 -12.18
N GLU A 386 2.12 25.26 -12.97
CA GLU A 386 1.68 26.60 -12.56
C GLU A 386 0.31 27.02 -13.13
N GLN A 387 -0.16 26.44 -14.25
CA GLN A 387 -1.45 26.82 -14.82
C GLN A 387 -2.66 26.06 -14.25
N GLU A 388 -2.47 24.85 -13.70
CA GLU A 388 -3.55 24.14 -12.98
C GLU A 388 -3.69 24.57 -11.50
N ARG A 389 -2.71 25.31 -10.95
CA ARG A 389 -2.81 25.92 -9.62
C ARG A 389 -3.67 27.18 -9.60
N ALA A 390 -3.77 27.91 -10.72
CA ALA A 390 -4.52 29.15 -10.79
C ALA A 390 -6.03 28.98 -11.09
N SER A 391 -6.46 27.80 -11.53
CA SER A 391 -7.86 27.52 -11.90
C SER A 391 -8.67 26.79 -10.81
N LEU A 392 -8.04 26.41 -9.70
CA LEU A 392 -8.71 25.75 -8.55
C LEU A 392 -8.81 26.63 -7.29
N ASP A 393 -8.18 27.81 -7.27
CA ASP A 393 -8.16 28.74 -6.12
C ASP A 393 -9.29 29.79 -6.11
N ALA A 394 -10.27 29.70 -7.01
CA ALA A 394 -11.39 30.64 -7.07
C ALA A 394 -12.72 30.03 -6.60
N THR A 395 -12.79 29.53 -5.36
CA THR A 395 -14.07 29.47 -4.60
C THR A 395 -13.81 29.51 -3.10
N SER A 396 -13.64 30.71 -2.55
CA SER A 396 -14.01 30.98 -1.17
C SER A 396 -14.72 32.33 -1.08
N CYS A 397 -15.91 32.30 -0.46
CA CYS A 397 -16.87 33.39 -0.29
C CYS A 397 -16.30 34.62 0.44
N PRO A 398 -17.11 35.70 0.51
CA PRO A 398 -17.66 36.00 1.83
C PRO A 398 -19.19 36.25 1.88
N LEU A 399 -19.77 35.75 2.97
CA LEU A 399 -20.94 36.20 3.78
C LEU A 399 -21.46 37.63 3.48
N SER A 400 -22.74 38.02 3.58
CA SER A 400 -23.94 37.52 4.27
C SER A 400 -25.19 38.36 3.90
N CYS A 401 -26.37 37.83 4.26
CA CYS A 401 -27.59 38.53 4.71
C CYS A 401 -28.68 38.91 3.68
N GLY A 402 -29.91 38.39 3.92
CA GLY A 402 -31.14 39.17 3.75
C GLY A 402 -32.23 38.63 2.81
N GLN A 403 -33.14 37.81 3.37
CA GLN A 403 -34.61 37.81 3.19
C GLN A 403 -35.32 37.91 1.81
N ARG A 404 -36.34 37.03 1.66
CA ARG A 404 -37.58 37.12 0.82
C ARG A 404 -37.38 36.86 -0.69
N VAL A 405 -38.29 36.29 -1.50
CA VAL A 405 -39.65 35.72 -1.39
C VAL A 405 -39.94 34.99 -2.74
N SER A 406 -40.73 33.91 -2.69
CA SER A 406 -41.57 33.27 -3.74
C SER A 406 -41.15 33.18 -5.23
N GLY A 407 -41.16 31.93 -5.73
CA GLY A 407 -41.97 31.50 -6.88
C GLY A 407 -41.52 31.85 -8.31
N TRP A 408 -41.32 30.82 -9.15
CA TRP A 408 -42.08 30.60 -10.39
C TRP A 408 -41.65 29.30 -11.10
N GLU A 409 -42.65 28.66 -11.71
CA GLU A 409 -42.61 27.37 -12.38
C GLU A 409 -42.02 27.43 -13.81
N ALA A 410 -41.58 26.24 -14.26
CA ALA A 410 -41.71 25.65 -15.60
C ALA A 410 -41.29 26.43 -16.87
N ALA A 411 -40.42 25.82 -17.69
CA ALA A 411 -40.77 25.42 -19.07
C ALA A 411 -39.62 24.72 -19.87
N ARG A 412 -39.94 23.50 -20.30
CA ARG A 412 -39.85 22.93 -21.67
C ARG A 412 -38.50 22.70 -22.40
N LEU A 413 -38.34 21.42 -22.73
CA LEU A 413 -37.70 20.79 -23.90
C LEU A 413 -38.27 21.25 -25.27
N CYS A 414 -37.39 21.38 -26.28
CA CYS A 414 -37.55 21.01 -27.70
C CYS A 414 -36.21 21.34 -28.42
N SER A 415 -35.41 20.36 -28.86
CA SER A 415 -35.42 19.72 -30.19
C SER A 415 -35.06 20.64 -31.37
N LEU A 416 -33.95 20.34 -32.05
CA LEU A 416 -33.79 20.54 -33.51
C LEU A 416 -32.59 19.76 -34.05
N GLN A 417 -32.92 18.70 -34.79
CA GLN A 417 -32.08 17.96 -35.72
C GLN A 417 -32.55 18.32 -37.14
N ARG A 418 -31.64 18.64 -38.07
CA ARG A 418 -31.58 18.21 -39.50
C ARG A 418 -30.91 19.25 -40.41
N ALA A 419 -29.87 18.80 -41.11
CA ALA A 419 -29.68 18.91 -42.58
C ALA A 419 -28.37 18.15 -42.93
N THR A 420 -28.40 16.92 -43.47
CA THR A 420 -28.46 16.52 -44.90
C THR A 420 -27.31 17.11 -45.75
N GLY A 421 -26.55 16.38 -46.57
CA GLY A 421 -26.62 15.00 -47.09
C GLY A 421 -25.31 14.61 -47.81
N LEU A 422 -25.04 13.31 -47.98
CA LEU A 422 -25.10 12.54 -49.26
C LEU A 422 -24.02 12.95 -50.27
N TRP A 423 -23.06 12.10 -50.65
CA TRP A 423 -23.13 10.96 -51.61
C TRP A 423 -21.77 10.20 -51.54
N LEU A 424 -21.51 8.96 -52.01
CA LEU A 424 -22.21 7.70 -52.28
C LEU A 424 -21.21 6.83 -53.08
N ARG A 425 -21.06 5.53 -52.71
CA ARG A 425 -20.65 4.35 -53.54
C ARG A 425 -19.20 4.29 -54.06
N SER A 426 -18.55 3.13 -54.09
CA SER A 426 -19.07 1.76 -54.26
C SER A 426 -18.35 0.76 -53.36
#